data_AF-A0A2G9MTF5-F1
#
_entry.id   AF-A0A2G9MTF5-F1
#
_cell.length_a   1.000
_cell.length_b   1.000
_cell.length_c   1.000
_cell.angle_alpha   90.00
_cell.angle_beta   90.00
_cell.angle_gamma   90.00
#
_symmetry.space_group_name_H-M   'P 1'
#
loop_
_entity.id
_entity.type
_entity.pdbx_description
1 polymer ?
#
loop_
_entity_poly.entity_id
_entity_poly.type
_entity_poly.pdbx_seq_one_letter_code
_entity_poly.pdbx_strand_id
1 'polypeptide(L)' 'SLERMMKCGVGICGSCCVGEDLVCKDGTVFDGDHLISNKEFGRFHRNKAGILENY' A
#
# COMPACT_ATOMS: atom_id res chain seq x y z
N SER A 1 3.46 -9.77 -6.42
CA SER A 1 3.71 -9.52 -4.99
C SER A 1 4.00 -8.04 -4.82
N LEU A 2 3.43 -7.40 -3.82
CA LEU A 2 3.48 -5.96 -3.60
C LEU A 2 4.35 -5.64 -2.39
N GLU A 3 5.28 -4.71 -2.57
CA GLU A 3 6.25 -4.31 -1.55
C GLU A 3 5.91 -2.89 -1.06
N ARG A 4 5.81 -2.72 0.27
CA ARG A 4 5.55 -1.42 0.92
C ARG A 4 6.36 -1.31 2.21
N MET A 5 6.61 -0.08 2.63
CA MET A 5 7.22 0.18 3.93
C MET A 5 6.30 -0.30 5.06
N MET A 6 6.75 -1.30 5.81
CA MET A 6 6.07 -1.79 7.00
C MET A 6 6.70 -1.18 8.25
N LYS A 7 5.93 -0.40 8.99
CA LYS A 7 6.37 0.13 10.30
C LYS A 7 5.93 -0.76 11.45
N CYS A 8 4.65 -1.13 11.50
CA CYS A 8 4.12 -2.01 12.55
C CYS A 8 3.90 -3.46 12.12
N GLY A 9 3.64 -3.73 10.83
CA GLY A 9 3.34 -5.08 10.33
C GLY A 9 2.00 -5.69 10.79
N VAL A 10 1.18 -4.96 11.55
CA VAL A 10 -0.09 -5.46 12.15
C VAL A 10 -1.30 -4.56 11.86
N GLY A 11 -1.19 -3.65 10.90
CA GLY A 11 -2.31 -2.82 10.43
C GLY A 11 -2.67 -1.59 11.28
N ILE A 12 -1.92 -1.28 12.34
CA ILE A 12 -2.23 -0.16 13.24
C ILE A 12 -1.71 1.18 12.72
N CYS A 13 -0.56 1.20 12.05
CA CYS A 13 0.11 2.45 11.65
C CYS A 13 -0.26 2.97 10.25
N GLY A 14 -0.93 2.17 9.42
CA GLY A 14 -1.26 2.53 8.04
C GLY A 14 -0.09 2.71 7.07
N SER A 15 1.18 2.63 7.51
CA SER A 15 2.35 2.91 6.65
C SER A 15 2.46 2.05 5.41
N CYS A 16 1.91 0.84 5.43
CA CYS A 16 1.91 -0.07 4.28
C CYS A 16 0.62 0.01 3.46
N CYS A 17 -0.19 1.05 3.60
CA CYS A 17 -1.44 1.15 2.85
C CYS A 17 -1.20 1.40 1.35
N VAL A 18 -2.12 0.92 0.52
CA VAL A 18 -2.28 1.25 -0.89
C VAL A 18 -3.75 1.58 -1.09
N GLY A 19 -4.11 2.86 -1.07
CA GLY A 19 -5.52 3.23 -1.00
C GLY A 19 -6.14 2.74 0.31
N GLU A 20 -7.13 1.87 0.19
CA GLU A 20 -7.88 1.30 1.32
C GLU A 20 -7.28 -0.02 1.83
N ASP A 21 -6.42 -0.64 1.03
CA ASP A 21 -5.78 -1.92 1.35
C ASP A 21 -4.55 -1.72 2.25
N LEU A 22 -4.34 -2.63 3.21
CA LEU A 22 -3.18 -2.71 4.08
C LEU A 22 -2.37 -3.96 3.77
N VAL A 23 -1.23 -3.81 3.11
CA VAL A 23 -0.37 -4.94 2.68
C VAL A 23 0.01 -5.89 3.81
N CYS A 24 0.26 -5.39 5.02
CA CYS A 24 0.60 -6.25 6.17
C CYS A 24 -0.58 -7.05 6.73
N LYS A 25 -1.82 -6.69 6.40
CA LYS A 25 -3.05 -7.32 6.91
C LYS A 25 -3.76 -8.12 5.82
N ASP A 26 -3.94 -7.53 4.66
CA ASP A 26 -4.63 -8.13 3.51
C ASP A 26 -3.71 -9.08 2.73
N GLY A 27 -2.39 -8.96 2.93
CA GLY A 27 -1.36 -9.79 2.34
C GLY A 27 -0.53 -9.06 1.29
N THR A 28 0.56 -9.68 0.85
CA THR A 28 1.46 -9.12 -0.18
C THR A 28 1.07 -9.54 -1.59
N VAL A 29 0.11 -10.46 -1.74
CA VAL A 29 -0.34 -10.98 -3.02
C VAL A 29 -1.76 -10.51 -3.27
N PHE A 30 -1.91 -9.59 -4.23
CA PHE A 30 -3.19 -9.06 -4.68
C PHE A 30 -3.47 -9.52 -6.10
N ASP A 31 -4.75 -9.61 -6.42
CA ASP A 31 -5.23 -9.82 -7.78
C ASP A 31 -4.88 -8.63 -8.69
N GLY A 32 -4.64 -8.90 -9.98
CA GLY A 32 -4.24 -7.89 -10.95
C GLY A 32 -5.33 -6.85 -11.21
N ASP A 33 -6.59 -7.29 -11.38
CA ASP A 33 -7.73 -6.39 -11.61
C ASP A 33 -7.99 -5.52 -10.37
N HIS A 34 -7.83 -6.08 -9.17
CA HIS A 34 -7.87 -5.33 -7.91
C HIS A 34 -6.83 -4.21 -7.88
N LEU A 35 -5.58 -4.51 -8.23
CA LEU A 35 -4.51 -3.53 -8.27
C LEU A 35 -4.72 -2.43 -9.32
N ILE A 36 -5.25 -2.77 -10.50
CA ILE A 36 -5.54 -1.81 -11.57
C ILE A 36 -6.68 -0.86 -11.18
N SER A 37 -7.68 -1.37 -10.45
CA SER A 37 -8.78 -0.58 -9.89
C SER A 37 -8.30 0.39 -8.79
N ASN A 38 -7.22 0.05 -8.09
CA ASN A 38 -6.69 0.85 -7.00
C ASN A 38 -6.11 2.20 -7.52
N LYS A 39 -6.57 3.31 -6.94
CA LYS A 39 -6.18 4.66 -7.40
C LYS A 39 -4.74 5.03 -7.08
N GLU A 40 -4.16 4.44 -6.03
CA GLU A 40 -2.77 4.70 -5.62
C GLU A 40 -1.77 3.82 -6.38
N PHE A 41 -2.11 2.57 -6.68
CA PHE A 41 -1.19 1.62 -7.28
C PHE A 41 -0.62 2.11 -8.63
N GLY A 42 0.70 2.08 -8.77
CA GLY A 42 1.42 2.50 -9.99
C GLY A 42 1.39 4.00 -10.31
N ARG A 43 0.71 4.82 -9.50
CA ARG A 43 0.61 6.27 -9.70
C ARG A 43 1.22 7.05 -8.55
N PHE A 44 0.98 6.60 -7.33
CA PHE A 44 1.42 7.26 -6.11
C PHE A 44 2.10 6.28 -5.15
N HIS A 45 3.01 6.79 -4.36
CA HIS A 45 3.59 6.10 -3.22
C HIS A 45 3.53 7.00 -1.98
N ARG A 46 3.59 6.38 -0.80
CA ARG A 46 3.68 7.11 0.46
C ARG A 46 5.11 7.10 0.95
N ASN A 47 5.66 8.27 1.27
CA ASN A 47 7.00 8.36 1.81
C ASN A 47 7.04 7.94 3.29
N LYS A 48 8.22 8.02 3.92
CA LYS A 48 8.43 7.62 5.32
C LYS A 48 7.56 8.39 6.32
N ALA A 49 7.11 9.60 5.97
CA ALA A 49 6.20 10.41 6.77
C ALA A 49 4.71 10.12 6.49
N GLY A 50 4.40 9.24 5.54
CA GLY A 50 3.03 8.89 5.13
C GLY A 50 2.41 9.86 4.13
N ILE A 51 3.17 10.85 3.62
CA ILE A 51 2.73 11.81 2.61
C ILE A 51 2.67 11.13 1.25
N LEU A 52 1.59 11.39 0.51
CA LEU A 52 1.38 10.86 -0.83
C LEU A 52 2.22 11.64 -1.84
N GLU A 53 3.04 10.93 -2.62
CA GLU A 53 3.90 11.47 -3.66
C GLU A 53 3.68 10.72 -4.96
N ASN A 54 3.84 11.39 -6.10
CA ASN A 54 3.79 10.72 -7.40
C ASN A 54 4.99 9.79 -7.55
N TYR A 55 4.81 8.69 -8.28
CA TYR A 55 5.92 7.82 -8.69
C TYR A 55 6.90 8.53 -9.63
#